data_AF-A0A538PB53-F1
#
_entry.id   AF-A0A538PB53-F1
#
_cell.length_a   1.000
_cell.length_b   1.000
_cell.length_c   1.000
_cell.angle_alpha   90.00
_cell.angle_beta   90.00
_cell.angle_gamma   90.00
#
_symmetry.space_group_name_H-M   'P 1'
#
loop_
_entity.id
_entity.type
_entity.pdbx_description
1 polymer ?
#
loop_
_entity_poly.entity_id
_entity_poly.type
_entity_poly.pdbx_seq_one_letter_code
_entity_poly.pdbx_strand_id
1 'polypeptide(L)' 'MTLKQYQVTKKLQVTIPKKLAEKAGIEPGDSVVFDEADGEITLRKAGSP' A
#
# COMPACT_ATOMS: atom_id res chain seq x y z
N MET A 1 1.55 15.44 7.23
CA MET A 1 0.92 14.37 6.41
C MET A 1 -0.54 14.28 6.80
N THR A 2 -1.48 14.34 5.87
CA THR A 2 -2.91 14.23 6.20
C THR A 2 -3.27 12.76 6.32
N LEU A 3 -3.62 12.31 7.53
CA LEU A 3 -4.10 10.96 7.79
C LEU A 3 -5.55 10.86 7.30
N LYS A 4 -5.73 10.52 6.03
CA LYS A 4 -7.05 10.14 5.52
C LYS A 4 -7.25 8.65 5.81
N GLN A 5 -8.32 8.33 6.52
CA GLN A 5 -8.70 6.95 6.79
C GLN A 5 -9.30 6.32 5.52
N TYR A 6 -8.94 5.07 5.26
CA TYR A 6 -9.49 4.26 4.19
C TYR A 6 -10.15 3.03 4.79
N GLN A 7 -11.30 2.62 4.25
CA GLN A 7 -12.04 1.48 4.76
C GLN A 7 -11.53 0.20 4.11
N VAL A 8 -11.27 -0.80 4.95
CA VAL A 8 -11.00 -2.17 4.50
C VAL A 8 -12.31 -2.79 4.04
N THR A 9 -12.33 -3.30 2.81
CA THR A 9 -13.52 -3.96 2.25
C THR A 9 -13.72 -5.35 2.84
N LYS A 10 -14.86 -5.99 2.56
CA LYS A 10 -15.17 -7.37 3.01
C LYS A 10 -14.13 -8.41 2.58
N LYS A 11 -13.42 -8.16 1.47
CA LYS A 11 -12.36 -9.04 0.97
C LYS A 11 -10.98 -8.69 1.53
N LEU A 12 -10.91 -7.88 2.58
CA LEU A 12 -9.68 -7.39 3.18
C LEU A 12 -8.81 -6.56 2.22
N GLN A 13 -9.41 -5.96 1.19
CA GLN A 13 -8.72 -5.06 0.27
C GLN A 13 -8.84 -3.62 0.74
N VAL A 14 -7.78 -2.83 0.53
CA VAL A 14 -7.75 -1.37 0.71
C VAL A 14 -7.33 -0.71 -0.60
N THR A 15 -7.93 0.43 -0.93
CA THR A 15 -7.50 1.23 -2.08
C THR A 15 -6.23 1.99 -1.72
N ILE A 16 -5.15 1.78 -2.48
CA ILE A 16 -3.97 2.63 -2.41
C ILE A 16 -4.31 3.97 -3.06
N PRO A 17 -4.30 5.09 -2.33
CA PRO A 17 -4.63 6.40 -2.89
C PRO A 17 -3.61 6.81 -3.95
N LYS A 18 -4.06 7.44 -5.03
CA LYS A 18 -3.20 7.85 -6.16
C LYS A 18 -1.89 8.53 -5.73
N LYS A 19 -1.97 9.52 -4.83
CA LYS A 19 -0.78 10.24 -4.33
C LYS A 19 0.22 9.35 -3.56
N LEU A 20 -0.25 8.30 -2.90
CA LEU A 20 0.63 7.35 -2.21
C LEU A 20 1.22 6.35 -3.20
N ALA A 21 0.42 5.84 -4.14
CA ALA A 21 0.89 4.97 -5.21
C ALA A 21 1.98 5.63 -6.05
N GLU A 22 1.78 6.89 -6.48
CA GLU A 22 2.76 7.68 -7.23
C GLU A 22 4.08 7.86 -6.47
N LYS A 23 4.01 8.15 -5.16
CA LYS A 23 5.21 8.29 -4.31
C LYS A 23 5.95 6.98 -4.09
N ALA A 24 5.21 5.87 -4.02
CA ALA A 24 5.77 4.54 -3.86
C ALA A 24 6.17 3.89 -5.20
N GLY A 25 5.95 4.58 -6.33
CA GLY A 25 6.25 4.06 -7.67
C GLY A 25 5.41 2.84 -8.07
N ILE A 26 4.18 2.72 -7.55
CA ILE A 26 3.27 1.60 -7.78
C ILE A 26 2.29 1.96 -8.90
N GLU A 27 2.21 1.09 -9.91
CA GLU A 27 1.34 1.20 -11.07
C GLU A 27 0.39 -0.01 -11.16
N PRO A 28 -0.77 0.12 -11.84
CA PRO A 28 -1.64 -1.02 -12.09
C PRO A 28 -0.90 -2.16 -12.80
N GLY A 29 -0.92 -3.36 -12.21
CA GLY A 29 -0.20 -4.53 -12.71
C GLY A 29 1.09 -4.83 -11.96
N ASP A 30 1.61 -3.89 -11.17
CA ASP A 30 2.73 -4.16 -10.28
C ASP A 30 2.35 -5.15 -9.19
N SER A 31 3.33 -5.97 -8.79
CA SER A 31 3.27 -6.75 -7.56
C SER A 31 3.83 -5.94 -6.39
N VAL A 32 3.34 -6.23 -5.19
CA VAL A 32 3.78 -5.59 -3.95
C VAL A 32 4.13 -6.66 -2.91
N VAL A 33 5.03 -6.30 -2.00
CA VAL A 33 5.39 -7.13 -0.84
C VAL A 33 4.89 -6.44 0.41
N PHE A 34 4.27 -7.22 1.29
CA PHE A 34 3.92 -6.80 2.63
C PHE A 34 5.00 -7.26 3.61
N ASP A 35 5.35 -6.37 4.54
CA ASP A 35 6.19 -6.67 5.69
C ASP A 35 5.41 -6.32 6.96
N GLU A 36 5.59 -7.10 8.02
CA GLU A 36 4.90 -6.92 9.30
C GLU A 36 5.92 -6.74 10.43
N ALA A 37 5.83 -5.62 11.13
CA ALA A 37 6.64 -5.34 12.30
C ALA A 37 5.84 -4.47 13.29
N ASP A 38 5.90 -4.79 14.59
CA ASP A 38 5.33 -3.99 15.68
C ASP A 38 3.83 -3.66 15.53
N GLY A 39 3.06 -4.57 14.91
CA GLY A 39 1.62 -4.37 14.65
C GLY A 39 1.33 -3.41 13.48
N GLU A 40 2.35 -3.03 12.73
CA GLU A 40 2.25 -2.25 11.50
C GLU A 40 2.50 -3.14 10.27
N ILE A 41 1.74 -2.88 9.20
CA ILE A 41 1.97 -3.49 7.89
C ILE A 41 2.56 -2.42 6.98
N THR A 42 3.77 -2.68 6.47
CA THR A 42 4.37 -1.86 5.41
C THR A 42 4.18 -2.52 4.07
N LEU A 43 3.98 -1.72 3.03
CA LEU A 43 3.82 -2.17 1.65
C LEU A 43 4.89 -1.52 0.80
N ARG A 44 5.59 -2.33 0.00
CA ARG A 44 6.59 -1.87 -0.99
C ARG A 44 6.38 -2.53 -2.34
N LYS A 45 6.76 -1.85 -3.43
CA LYS A 45 6.76 -2.44 -4.78
C LYS A 45 7.72 -3.64 -4.80
N ALA A 46 7.25 -4.77 -5.32
CA ALA A 46 8.08 -5.97 -5.47
C ALA A 46 9.18 -5.71 -6.50
N GLY A 47 10.41 -6.16 -6.21
CA GLY A 47 11.56 -5.94 -7.09
C GLY A 47 12.11 -4.51 -7.08
N SER A 48 11.59 -3.62 -6.22
CA SER A 48 12.29 -2.38 -5.87
C SER A 48 13.51 -2.74 -4.98
N PRO A 49 14.70 -2.15 -5.23
CA PRO A 49 15.90 -2.41 -4.42
C PRO A 49 15.73 -1.99 -2.95
#